data_AF-A0A2D6JPH3-F1
#
_entry.id   AF-A0A2D6JPH3-F1
#
_cell.length_a   1.000
_cell.length_b   1.000
_cell.length_c   1.000
_cell.angle_alpha   90.00
_cell.angle_beta   90.00
_cell.angle_gamma   90.00
#
_symmetry.space_group_name_H-M   'P 1'
#
loop_
_entity.id
_entity.type
_entity.pdbx_description
1 polymer ?
#
loop_
_entity_poly.entity_id
_entity_poly.type
_entity_poly.pdbx_seq_one_letter_code
_entity_poly.pdbx_strand_id
1 'polypeptide(L)'
;MDGEIDAADIADDPTLVSLADRIYGIKIAAVQPVKPRDANSVLATPAAVTEVAPPTDMLVEVIAPAQPATPAVPLPEPGMNLELPPLPTRKKSPLGFLFGGGLVVCVANLFGVFSTAFNSLCESGTCRGAEQTRLNLMSPHKIGESDGWSYSLLSESMNGVGGTAGGIGIPDIVALVVLLGGLFMVTRKK
;
A
#
# COMPACT_ATOMS: atom_id res chain seq x y z
N MET A 1 -13.34 -39.56 6.65
CA MET A 1 -14.06 -38.61 7.52
C MET A 1 -14.85 -37.73 6.58
N ASP A 2 -15.96 -38.28 6.11
CA ASP A 2 -16.90 -37.60 5.23
C ASP A 2 -17.58 -36.55 6.09
N GLY A 3 -17.18 -35.30 5.89
CA GLY A 3 -17.58 -34.14 6.68
C GLY A 3 -19.02 -33.73 6.39
N GLU A 4 -19.97 -34.54 6.84
CA GLU A 4 -21.34 -34.08 7.07
C GLU A 4 -21.30 -33.08 8.24
N ILE A 5 -21.29 -31.79 7.90
CA ILE A 5 -21.46 -30.71 8.86
C ILE A 5 -22.97 -30.50 9.01
N ASP A 6 -23.49 -30.78 10.20
CA ASP A 6 -24.90 -30.54 10.54
C ASP A 6 -25.16 -29.04 10.64
N ALA A 7 -26.33 -28.58 10.18
CA ALA A 7 -26.69 -27.16 10.13
C ALA A 7 -26.82 -26.54 11.53
N ALA A 8 -26.97 -27.37 12.57
CA ALA A 8 -26.93 -26.96 13.96
C ALA A 8 -25.53 -26.47 14.39
N ASP A 9 -24.45 -27.06 13.88
CA ASP A 9 -23.07 -26.72 14.27
C ASP A 9 -22.55 -25.42 13.60
N ILE A 10 -23.21 -24.95 12.53
CA ILE A 10 -22.87 -23.69 11.84
C ILE A 10 -23.49 -22.47 12.55
N ALA A 11 -24.57 -22.66 13.31
CA ALA A 11 -25.34 -21.56 13.90
C ALA A 11 -24.68 -20.94 15.16
N ASP A 12 -23.85 -21.69 15.87
CA ASP A 12 -23.15 -21.21 17.07
C ASP A 12 -21.81 -20.50 16.74
N ASP A 13 -21.37 -20.62 15.48
CA ASP A 13 -20.18 -20.07 14.83
C ASP A 13 -20.30 -18.63 14.23
N PRO A 14 -20.19 -17.48 14.94
CA PRO A 14 -20.34 -16.16 14.30
C PRO A 14 -19.31 -15.88 13.20
N THR A 15 -18.20 -16.62 13.15
CA THR A 15 -17.18 -16.53 12.09
C THR A 15 -17.58 -17.25 10.80
N LEU A 16 -18.38 -18.33 10.89
CA LEU A 16 -18.89 -19.07 9.73
C LEU A 16 -20.04 -18.33 9.04
N VAL A 17 -20.87 -17.60 9.80
CA VAL A 17 -21.91 -16.70 9.27
C VAL A 17 -21.28 -15.56 8.45
N SER A 18 -20.16 -15.00 8.92
CA SER A 18 -19.44 -13.94 8.20
C SER A 18 -18.76 -14.43 6.91
N LEU A 19 -18.41 -15.71 6.83
CA LEU A 19 -17.80 -16.29 5.63
C LEU A 19 -18.84 -16.55 4.53
N ALA A 20 -20.05 -17.00 4.89
CA ALA A 20 -21.12 -17.24 3.92
C ALA A 20 -21.60 -15.95 3.23
N ASP A 21 -21.72 -14.84 3.98
CA ASP A 21 -22.11 -13.52 3.46
C ASP A 21 -21.10 -13.01 2.43
N ARG A 22 -19.80 -13.27 2.66
CA ARG A 22 -18.72 -12.79 1.79
C ARG A 22 -18.50 -13.66 0.54
N ILE A 23 -18.78 -14.95 0.61
CA ILE A 23 -18.54 -15.89 -0.51
C ILE A 23 -19.75 -16.00 -1.44
N TYR A 24 -20.97 -15.96 -0.92
CA TYR A 24 -22.19 -16.15 -1.73
C TYR A 24 -23.06 -14.90 -1.86
N GLY A 25 -22.73 -13.79 -1.17
CA GLY A 25 -23.43 -12.51 -1.33
C GLY A 25 -24.90 -12.54 -0.88
N ILE A 26 -25.30 -13.55 -0.11
CA ILE A 26 -26.66 -13.70 0.41
C ILE A 26 -26.69 -13.08 1.81
N LYS A 27 -27.38 -11.94 1.92
CA LYS A 27 -27.69 -11.32 3.22
C LYS A 27 -28.72 -12.17 3.96
N ILE A 28 -28.26 -13.08 4.81
CA ILE A 28 -29.14 -13.83 5.69
C ILE A 28 -29.45 -12.94 6.90
N ALA A 29 -30.61 -12.29 6.89
CA ALA A 29 -31.12 -11.61 8.08
C ALA A 29 -31.29 -12.63 9.21
N ALA A 30 -30.86 -12.28 10.44
CA ALA A 30 -30.95 -13.16 11.60
C ALA A 30 -32.37 -13.73 11.75
N VAL A 31 -32.50 -15.02 11.48
CA VAL A 31 -33.80 -15.70 11.52
C VAL A 31 -34.16 -15.89 12.99
N GLN A 32 -35.15 -15.14 13.46
CA GLN A 32 -35.87 -15.47 14.69
C GLN A 32 -36.45 -16.88 14.54
N PRO A 33 -36.17 -17.82 15.46
CA PRO A 33 -36.67 -19.18 15.34
C PRO A 33 -38.20 -19.19 15.46
N VAL A 34 -38.89 -19.38 14.34
CA VAL A 34 -40.35 -19.55 14.29
C VAL A 34 -40.67 -21.04 14.41
N LYS A 35 -41.71 -21.38 15.19
CA LYS A 35 -42.13 -22.75 15.44
C LYS A 35 -42.53 -23.48 14.14
N PRO A 36 -42.33 -24.81 14.02
CA PRO A 36 -42.50 -25.59 12.79
C PRO A 36 -43.91 -25.64 12.17
N ARG A 37 -44.90 -24.97 12.77
CA ARG A 37 -46.27 -24.91 12.23
C ARG A 37 -46.48 -23.77 11.22
N ASP A 38 -45.59 -22.78 11.19
CA ASP A 38 -45.82 -21.56 10.40
C ASP A 38 -44.96 -21.48 9.12
N ALA A 39 -44.18 -22.51 8.79
CA ALA A 39 -43.30 -22.55 7.61
C ALA A 39 -44.05 -22.68 6.27
N ASN A 40 -45.35 -22.99 6.28
CA ASN A 40 -46.14 -23.25 5.06
C ASN A 40 -46.69 -21.98 4.39
N SER A 41 -46.44 -20.78 4.93
CA SER A 41 -46.94 -19.51 4.38
C SER A 41 -45.93 -18.74 3.52
N VAL A 42 -44.67 -19.20 3.41
CA VAL A 42 -43.58 -18.48 2.74
C VAL A 42 -43.29 -18.99 1.31
N LEU A 43 -43.92 -20.09 0.88
CA LEU A 43 -43.71 -20.71 -0.44
C LEU A 43 -44.70 -20.26 -1.54
N ALA A 44 -45.41 -19.15 -1.35
CA ALA A 44 -46.32 -18.60 -2.36
C ALA A 44 -45.59 -17.64 -3.32
N THR A 45 -45.20 -18.19 -4.47
CA THR A 45 -45.16 -17.62 -5.84
C THR A 45 -44.53 -16.22 -6.05
N PRO A 46 -43.48 -16.08 -6.88
CA PRO A 46 -42.91 -14.78 -7.23
C PRO A 46 -43.89 -13.96 -8.09
N ALA A 47 -44.11 -12.70 -7.70
CA ALA A 47 -44.92 -11.75 -8.44
C ALA A 47 -44.20 -11.38 -9.76
N ALA A 48 -44.89 -11.60 -10.88
CA ALA A 48 -44.51 -11.12 -12.20
C ALA A 48 -44.54 -9.59 -12.23
N VAL A 49 -43.44 -8.97 -12.69
CA VAL A 49 -43.41 -7.55 -13.02
C VAL A 49 -44.25 -7.34 -14.28
N THR A 50 -45.33 -6.59 -14.13
CA THR A 50 -46.28 -6.25 -15.19
C THR A 50 -45.69 -5.23 -16.16
N GLU A 51 -45.32 -5.67 -17.36
CA GLU A 51 -45.11 -4.80 -18.52
C GLU A 51 -46.46 -4.60 -19.22
N VAL A 52 -47.06 -3.41 -19.07
CA VAL A 52 -48.21 -2.99 -19.89
C VAL A 52 -48.09 -1.51 -20.18
N ALA A 53 -47.70 -1.18 -21.41
CA ALA A 53 -48.05 0.06 -22.08
C ALA A 53 -48.68 -0.29 -23.45
N PRO A 54 -49.89 0.20 -23.79
CA PRO A 54 -50.60 -0.10 -25.05
C PRO A 54 -49.95 0.55 -26.28
N PRO A 55 -50.30 0.12 -27.51
CA PRO A 55 -49.66 0.56 -28.73
C PRO A 55 -50.15 1.96 -29.10
N THR A 56 -49.24 2.91 -29.29
CA THR A 56 -49.55 4.19 -29.92
C THR A 56 -48.74 4.31 -31.20
N ASP A 57 -49.50 4.39 -32.30
CA ASP A 57 -49.09 4.67 -33.68
C ASP A 57 -47.82 5.51 -33.80
N MET A 58 -46.86 5.00 -34.58
CA MET A 58 -45.75 5.80 -35.11
C MET A 58 -46.29 6.77 -36.16
N LEU A 59 -46.73 7.95 -35.73
CA LEU A 59 -46.85 9.10 -36.61
C LEU A 59 -45.44 9.67 -36.83
N VAL A 60 -44.82 9.29 -37.95
CA VAL A 60 -43.58 9.92 -38.43
C VAL A 60 -43.91 11.34 -38.85
N GLU A 61 -43.65 12.30 -37.96
CA GLU A 61 -43.66 13.71 -38.32
C GLU A 61 -42.34 14.03 -39.02
N VAL A 62 -42.38 14.12 -40.37
CA VAL A 62 -41.27 14.61 -41.18
C VAL A 62 -41.13 16.10 -40.93
N ILE A 63 -40.33 16.46 -39.93
CA ILE A 63 -39.85 17.82 -39.73
C ILE A 63 -38.85 18.10 -40.86
N ALA A 64 -39.25 18.88 -41.87
CA ALA A 64 -38.31 19.57 -42.74
C ALA A 64 -37.25 20.25 -41.87
N PRO A 65 -35.95 20.29 -42.24
CA PRO A 65 -34.88 20.72 -41.33
C PRO A 65 -35.08 22.18 -40.91
N ALA A 66 -35.84 22.37 -39.83
CA ALA A 66 -35.84 23.58 -39.06
C ALA A 66 -34.49 23.59 -38.37
N GLN A 67 -33.60 24.45 -38.88
CA GLN A 67 -32.32 24.77 -38.28
C GLN A 67 -32.53 24.90 -36.77
N PRO A 68 -31.91 24.05 -35.94
CA PRO A 68 -31.94 24.26 -34.52
C PRO A 68 -31.30 25.63 -34.28
N ALA A 69 -32.10 26.59 -33.82
CA ALA A 69 -31.57 27.74 -33.11
C ALA A 69 -31.05 27.21 -31.76
N THR A 70 -30.00 26.40 -31.80
CA THR A 70 -29.14 26.17 -30.64
C THR A 70 -28.62 27.56 -30.27
N PRO A 71 -28.95 28.11 -29.09
CA PRO A 71 -28.18 29.22 -28.57
C PRO A 71 -26.73 28.72 -28.56
N ALA A 72 -25.86 29.41 -29.29
CA ALA A 72 -24.45 29.11 -29.30
C ALA A 72 -23.98 29.18 -27.85
N VAL A 73 -23.76 28.03 -27.22
CA VAL A 73 -23.00 27.97 -25.98
C VAL A 73 -21.63 28.49 -26.38
N PRO A 74 -21.16 29.64 -25.85
CA PRO A 74 -19.86 30.15 -26.21
C PRO A 74 -18.84 29.07 -25.84
N LEU A 75 -18.14 28.53 -26.84
CA LEU A 75 -16.97 27.71 -26.60
C LEU A 75 -15.98 28.58 -25.81
N PRO A 76 -15.44 28.11 -24.68
CA PRO A 76 -14.49 28.88 -23.89
C PRO A 76 -13.32 29.31 -24.79
N GLU A 77 -13.06 30.62 -24.84
CA GLU A 77 -11.96 31.14 -25.65
C GLU A 77 -10.61 30.52 -25.21
N PRO A 78 -9.72 30.19 -26.16
CA PRO A 78 -8.42 29.60 -25.87
C PRO A 78 -7.53 30.67 -25.19
N GLY A 79 -7.62 30.73 -23.87
CA GLY A 79 -7.01 31.78 -23.05
C GLY A 79 -7.70 31.99 -21.70
N MET A 80 -8.91 31.43 -21.53
CA MET A 80 -9.56 31.29 -20.23
C MET A 80 -8.74 30.30 -19.39
N ASN A 81 -7.74 30.80 -18.68
CA ASN A 81 -7.11 30.06 -17.59
C ASN A 81 -8.21 29.80 -16.56
N LEU A 82 -8.75 28.57 -16.54
CA LEU A 82 -9.52 28.13 -15.39
C LEU A 82 -8.63 28.38 -14.18
N GLU A 83 -9.06 29.28 -13.31
CA GLU A 83 -8.40 29.53 -12.04
C GLU A 83 -8.62 28.28 -11.20
N LEU A 84 -7.76 27.29 -11.41
CA LEU A 84 -7.76 26.06 -10.63
C LEU A 84 -7.59 26.50 -9.17
N PRO A 85 -8.44 26.02 -8.26
CA PRO A 85 -8.27 26.32 -6.85
C PRO A 85 -6.84 25.93 -6.45
N PRO A 86 -6.15 26.77 -5.65
CA PRO A 86 -4.76 26.53 -5.30
C PRO A 86 -4.65 25.12 -4.71
N LEU A 87 -3.91 24.24 -5.40
CA LEU A 87 -3.65 22.90 -4.91
C LEU A 87 -3.09 23.02 -3.49
N PRO A 88 -3.57 22.22 -2.53
CA PRO A 88 -3.09 22.29 -1.16
C PRO A 88 -1.59 22.04 -1.18
N THR A 89 -0.81 23.09 -0.92
CA THR A 89 0.64 23.00 -0.87
C THR A 89 1.00 22.25 0.40
N ARG A 90 1.30 20.96 0.26
CA ARG A 90 1.70 20.12 1.40
C ARG A 90 3.01 20.66 1.96
N LYS A 91 2.95 21.37 3.10
CA LYS A 91 4.15 21.80 3.81
C LYS A 91 5.02 20.58 4.10
N LYS A 92 6.22 20.54 3.51
CA LYS A 92 7.19 19.48 3.78
C LYS A 92 7.60 19.60 5.24
N SER A 93 7.21 18.62 6.07
CA SER A 93 7.68 18.55 7.45
C SER A 93 9.20 18.32 7.44
N PRO A 94 10.00 19.18 8.10
CA PRO A 94 11.46 19.01 8.19
C PRO A 94 11.82 17.70 8.89
N LEU A 95 10.98 17.24 9.81
CA LEU A 95 11.16 15.98 10.53
C LEU A 95 11.04 14.78 9.59
N GLY A 96 10.11 14.82 8.63
CA GLY A 96 9.99 13.76 7.61
C GLY A 96 11.20 13.72 6.66
N PHE A 97 11.78 14.89 6.37
CA PHE A 97 13.03 14.96 5.60
C PHE A 97 14.22 14.40 6.40
N LEU A 98 14.28 14.67 7.71
CA LEU A 98 15.34 14.12 8.57
C LEU A 98 15.29 12.60 8.66
N PHE A 99 14.12 12.02 8.95
CA PHE A 99 13.97 10.55 9.02
C PHE A 99 14.14 9.88 7.65
N GLY A 100 13.55 10.46 6.59
CA GLY A 100 13.71 9.93 5.24
C GLY A 100 15.15 10.04 4.72
N GLY A 101 15.79 11.19 4.93
CA GLY A 101 17.19 11.41 4.55
C GLY A 101 18.14 10.52 5.35
N GLY A 102 17.94 10.41 6.66
CA GLY A 102 18.71 9.50 7.51
C GLY A 102 18.58 8.04 7.09
N LEU A 103 17.37 7.61 6.69
CA LEU A 103 17.13 6.26 6.17
C LEU A 103 17.91 6.02 4.87
N VAL A 104 17.85 6.97 3.93
CA VAL A 104 18.60 6.88 2.67
C VAL A 104 20.11 6.80 2.93
N VAL A 105 20.63 7.61 3.84
CA VAL A 105 22.05 7.59 4.25
C VAL A 105 22.42 6.23 4.87
N CYS A 106 21.61 5.68 5.78
CA CYS A 106 21.89 4.38 6.39
C CYS A 106 21.87 3.24 5.37
N VAL A 107 20.90 3.26 4.44
CA VAL A 107 20.83 2.28 3.36
C VAL A 107 22.05 2.41 2.43
N ALA A 108 22.40 3.62 2.01
CA ALA A 108 23.60 3.85 1.20
C ALA A 108 24.88 3.39 1.92
N ASN A 109 24.96 3.52 3.26
CA ASN A 109 26.06 2.97 4.04
C ASN A 109 26.14 1.44 3.91
N LEU A 110 25.02 0.74 4.10
CA LEU A 110 24.95 -0.73 4.03
C LEU A 110 25.40 -1.28 2.67
N PHE A 111 25.12 -0.55 1.58
CA PHE A 111 25.59 -0.88 0.23
C PHE A 111 27.05 -0.46 -0.03
N GLY A 112 27.72 0.19 0.92
CA GLY A 112 29.13 0.57 0.81
C GLY A 112 29.39 1.79 -0.08
N VAL A 113 28.37 2.61 -0.36
CA VAL A 113 28.49 3.78 -1.25
C VAL A 113 29.50 4.81 -0.72
N PHE A 114 29.66 4.89 0.60
CA PHE A 114 30.59 5.82 1.25
C PHE A 114 32.07 5.46 1.07
N SER A 115 32.38 4.25 0.59
CA SER A 115 33.75 3.83 0.32
C SER A 115 34.49 4.77 -0.63
N THR A 116 33.83 5.21 -1.70
CA THR A 116 34.45 6.09 -2.71
C THR A 116 34.63 7.51 -2.18
N ALA A 117 33.67 8.00 -1.39
CA ALA A 117 33.69 9.33 -0.80
C ALA A 117 34.77 9.50 0.28
N PHE A 118 35.04 8.44 1.06
CA PHE A 118 36.04 8.46 2.14
C PHE A 118 37.27 7.60 1.84
N ASN A 119 37.55 7.29 0.57
CA ASN A 119 38.71 6.48 0.20
C ASN A 119 40.04 7.11 0.64
N SER A 120 40.10 8.44 0.73
CA SER A 120 41.28 9.17 1.20
C SER A 120 41.58 8.97 2.69
N LEU A 121 40.60 8.54 3.50
CA LEU A 121 40.78 8.31 4.93
C LEU A 121 41.37 6.94 5.21
N CYS A 122 40.96 5.92 4.46
CA CYS A 122 41.50 4.57 4.54
C CYS A 122 41.32 3.92 3.15
N GLU A 123 42.42 3.76 2.43
CA GLU A 123 42.40 3.28 1.05
C GLU A 123 42.17 1.76 0.98
N SER A 124 41.31 1.34 0.04
CA SER A 124 41.02 -0.07 -0.21
C SER A 124 42.21 -0.79 -0.81
N GLY A 125 42.65 -1.89 -0.19
CA GLY A 125 43.80 -2.70 -0.60
C GLY A 125 45.07 -2.43 0.19
N THR A 126 45.19 -1.27 0.83
CA THR A 126 46.35 -0.90 1.67
C THR A 126 45.98 -0.78 3.15
N CYS A 127 44.91 -0.05 3.47
CA CYS A 127 44.44 0.17 4.84
C CYS A 127 43.28 -0.76 5.23
N ARG A 128 42.39 -1.08 4.28
CA ARG A 128 41.23 -1.95 4.48
C ARG A 128 41.08 -2.97 3.37
N GLY A 129 40.35 -4.05 3.61
CA GLY A 129 40.06 -5.06 2.60
C GLY A 129 39.26 -4.49 1.43
N ALA A 130 39.43 -5.07 0.23
CA ALA A 130 38.73 -4.62 -0.99
C ALA A 130 37.20 -4.65 -0.85
N GLU A 131 36.67 -5.55 -0.02
CA GLU A 131 35.24 -5.72 0.23
C GLU A 131 34.71 -4.92 1.43
N GLN A 132 35.60 -4.27 2.21
CA GLN A 132 35.26 -3.48 3.40
C GLN A 132 34.84 -2.06 3.00
N THR A 133 33.68 -1.93 2.39
CA THR A 133 33.20 -0.68 1.78
C THR A 133 32.18 0.07 2.63
N ARG A 134 31.65 -0.55 3.68
CA ARG A 134 30.64 0.01 4.59
C ARG A 134 31.29 0.61 5.83
N LEU A 135 30.78 1.73 6.34
CA LEU A 135 31.23 2.30 7.61
C LEU A 135 30.67 1.51 8.79
N ASN A 136 31.53 1.23 9.76
CA ASN A 136 31.16 0.60 11.02
C ASN A 136 30.63 1.64 12.02
N LEU A 137 29.32 1.61 12.28
CA LEU A 137 28.67 2.52 13.22
C LEU A 137 29.08 2.29 14.69
N MET A 138 29.70 1.15 15.03
CA MET A 138 30.23 0.92 16.37
C MET A 138 31.52 1.71 16.64
N SER A 139 32.31 1.98 15.60
CA SER A 139 33.61 2.65 15.72
C SER A 139 33.80 3.73 14.65
N PRO A 140 32.90 4.75 14.58
CA PRO A 140 32.97 5.79 13.56
C PRO A 140 34.24 6.65 13.70
N HIS A 141 34.80 6.73 14.92
CA HIS A 141 36.05 7.44 15.19
C HIS A 141 37.28 6.76 14.56
N LYS A 142 37.17 5.48 14.18
CA LYS A 142 38.24 4.72 13.53
C LYS A 142 38.14 4.68 12.01
N ILE A 143 37.48 5.65 11.37
CA ILE A 143 37.32 5.69 9.91
C ILE A 143 38.65 5.68 9.13
N GLY A 144 39.75 6.11 9.75
CA GLY A 144 41.11 6.05 9.20
C GLY A 144 41.83 4.71 9.38
N GLU A 145 41.19 3.74 10.05
CA GLU A 145 41.73 2.41 10.33
C GLU A 145 40.79 1.34 9.73
N SER A 146 41.28 0.11 9.54
CA SER A 146 40.45 -1.00 9.03
C SER A 146 39.21 -1.27 9.89
N ASP A 147 39.29 -1.08 11.21
CA ASP A 147 38.20 -1.31 12.17
C ASP A 147 36.98 -0.39 11.97
N GLY A 148 37.18 0.78 11.37
CA GLY A 148 36.11 1.72 11.03
C GLY A 148 35.28 1.27 9.84
N TRP A 149 35.68 0.18 9.18
CA TRP A 149 35.05 -0.35 7.98
C TRP A 149 34.55 -1.78 8.20
N SER A 150 33.57 -2.17 7.41
CA SER A 150 32.96 -3.49 7.46
C SER A 150 32.55 -3.94 6.05
N TYR A 151 32.27 -5.22 5.91
CA TYR A 151 31.72 -5.78 4.69
C TYR A 151 30.35 -5.15 4.41
N SER A 152 30.13 -4.77 3.16
CA SER A 152 28.82 -4.29 2.69
C SER A 152 27.93 -5.46 2.32
N LEU A 153 26.65 -5.19 2.07
CA LEU A 153 25.71 -6.21 1.57
C LEU A 153 26.04 -6.73 0.17
N LEU A 154 26.90 -6.02 -0.57
CA LEU A 154 27.35 -6.42 -1.91
C LEU A 154 28.61 -7.29 -1.87
N SER A 155 29.25 -7.43 -0.71
CA SER A 155 30.41 -8.27 -0.53
C SER A 155 30.01 -9.74 -0.51
N GLU A 156 30.72 -10.56 -1.28
CA GLU A 156 30.56 -12.02 -1.28
C GLU A 156 30.90 -12.62 0.10
N SER A 157 31.73 -11.91 0.87
CA SER A 157 32.15 -12.28 2.23
C SER A 157 31.21 -11.80 3.35
N MET A 158 29.99 -11.31 3.06
CA MET A 158 29.09 -10.78 4.10
C MET A 158 28.73 -11.80 5.20
N ASN A 159 28.76 -13.10 4.85
CA ASN A 159 28.47 -14.20 5.78
C ASN A 159 29.59 -14.47 6.78
N GLY A 160 30.73 -13.77 6.66
CA GLY A 160 31.89 -13.92 7.52
C GLY A 160 32.60 -15.27 7.30
N VAL A 161 33.90 -15.30 7.55
CA VAL A 161 34.63 -16.55 7.69
C VAL A 161 34.34 -17.09 9.09
N GLY A 162 33.58 -18.19 9.20
CA GLY A 162 33.28 -18.83 10.50
C GLY A 162 31.92 -18.52 11.13
N GLY A 163 30.94 -18.00 10.39
CA GLY A 163 29.55 -17.87 10.87
C GLY A 163 29.27 -16.68 11.79
N THR A 164 30.26 -15.84 12.07
CA THR A 164 30.05 -14.49 12.63
C THR A 164 29.65 -13.56 11.49
N ALA A 165 28.37 -13.21 11.41
CA ALA A 165 27.80 -12.33 10.40
C ALA A 165 28.62 -11.03 10.26
N GLY A 166 29.39 -10.91 9.18
CA GLY A 166 30.20 -9.73 8.85
C GLY A 166 29.39 -8.61 8.19
N GLY A 167 28.14 -8.87 7.79
CA GLY A 167 27.38 -8.00 6.88
C GLY A 167 26.48 -6.94 7.53
N ILE A 168 25.97 -7.13 8.76
CA ILE A 168 25.05 -6.20 9.43
C ILE A 168 25.35 -6.13 10.93
N GLY A 169 25.73 -4.96 11.44
CA GLY A 169 25.97 -4.74 12.86
C GLY A 169 24.69 -4.42 13.61
N ILE A 170 24.67 -4.68 14.93
CA ILE A 170 23.56 -4.28 15.82
C ILE A 170 23.25 -2.77 15.68
N PRO A 171 24.24 -1.86 15.61
CA PRO A 171 23.96 -0.43 15.43
C PRO A 171 23.21 -0.12 14.13
N ASP A 172 23.44 -0.86 13.05
CA ASP A 172 22.73 -0.69 11.78
C ASP A 172 21.24 -1.05 11.92
N ILE A 173 20.95 -2.17 12.61
CA ILE A 173 19.58 -2.63 12.86
C ILE A 173 18.84 -1.59 13.70
N VAL A 174 19.48 -1.10 14.77
CA VAL A 174 18.90 -0.06 15.64
C VAL A 174 18.62 1.21 14.83
N ALA A 175 19.56 1.66 14.00
CA ALA A 175 19.37 2.83 13.15
C ALA A 175 18.19 2.65 12.18
N LEU A 176 18.11 1.50 11.50
CA LEU A 176 17.00 1.20 10.58
C LEU A 176 15.65 1.19 11.29
N VAL A 177 15.53 0.53 12.44
CA VAL A 177 14.27 0.44 13.19
C VAL A 177 13.82 1.83 13.66
N VAL A 178 14.74 2.64 14.18
CA VAL A 178 14.41 4.01 14.64
C VAL A 178 14.01 4.90 13.47
N LEU A 179 14.73 4.84 12.34
CA LEU A 179 14.44 5.67 11.17
C LEU A 179 13.14 5.25 10.50
N LEU A 180 12.86 3.95 10.35
CA LEU A 180 11.60 3.45 9.82
C LEU A 180 10.43 3.75 10.76
N GLY A 181 10.59 3.51 12.07
CA GLY A 181 9.57 3.81 13.07
C GLY A 181 9.26 5.31 13.15
N GLY A 182 10.31 6.14 13.13
CA GLY A 182 10.19 7.60 13.09
C GLY A 182 9.50 8.10 11.81
N LEU A 183 9.90 7.57 10.65
CA LEU A 183 9.26 7.89 9.38
C LEU A 183 7.78 7.49 9.39
N PHE A 184 7.46 6.28 9.85
CA PHE A 184 6.10 5.79 9.98
C PHE A 184 5.25 6.69 10.88
N MET A 185 5.77 7.05 12.06
CA MET A 185 5.09 8.00 12.96
C MET A 185 4.85 9.36 12.31
N VAL A 186 5.84 9.90 11.59
CA VAL A 186 5.70 11.19 10.90
C VAL A 186 4.70 11.09 9.74
N THR A 187 4.64 9.97 9.03
CA THR A 187 3.64 9.77 7.98
C THR A 187 2.22 9.61 8.53
N ARG A 188 2.06 9.05 9.74
CA ARG A 188 0.74 8.96 10.40
C ARG A 188 0.26 10.27 10.99
N LYS A 189 1.17 11.16 11.35
CA LYS A 189 0.85 12.50 11.89
C LYS A 189 0.54 13.55 10.81
N LYS A 190 0.78 13.23 9.53
CA LYS A 190 0.47 14.08 8.38
C LYS A 190 -0.83 13.65 7.73
#